data_AF-A0A847A3J7-F1
#
_entry.id   AF-A0A847A3J7-F1
#
_cell.length_a   1.000
_cell.length_b   1.000
_cell.length_c   1.000
_cell.angle_alpha   90.00
_cell.angle_beta   90.00
_cell.angle_gamma   90.00
#
_symmetry.space_group_name_H-M   'P 1'
#
loop_
_entity.id
_entity.type
_entity.pdbx_description
1 polymer ?
#
loop_
_entity_poly.entity_id
_entity_poly.type
_entity_poly.pdbx_seq_one_letter_code
_entity_poly.pdbx_strand_id
1 'polypeptide(L)'
;IVRAILWIDEQTVAAGEEENAWYDHQLVGLEVRRDGQLLGKVAEVQHLPAQDLLAVTTSAGTVLVPFVEAIVPDVDLEAGVVTVTPPAGLFEELPEVATAGGDEAANEPKPAHAESDPESREAE
;
A
#
# COMPACT_ATOMS: atom_id res chain seq x y z
N ILE A 1 42.96 16.77 -3.60
CA ILE A 1 41.57 16.41 -3.22
C ILE A 1 41.41 16.81 -1.75
N VAL A 2 40.57 17.81 -1.48
CA VAL A 2 40.30 18.25 -0.10
C VAL A 2 39.15 17.40 0.44
N ARG A 3 39.31 16.83 1.64
CA ARG A 3 38.22 16.16 2.35
C ARG A 3 37.69 17.14 3.39
N ALA A 4 36.44 17.59 3.21
CA ALA A 4 35.71 18.28 4.25
C ALA A 4 34.96 17.21 5.07
N ILE A 5 35.15 17.23 6.39
CA ILE A 5 34.37 16.44 7.33
C ILE A 5 33.39 17.42 7.96
N LEU A 6 32.09 17.23 7.70
CA LEU A 6 31.04 18.00 8.35
C LEU A 6 30.78 17.35 9.71
N TRP A 7 31.18 18.02 10.79
CA TRP A 7 30.75 17.67 12.14
C TRP A 7 29.44 18.40 12.43
N ILE A 8 28.41 17.64 12.80
CA ILE A 8 27.14 18.15 13.27
C ILE A 8 27.06 17.79 14.75
N ASP A 9 26.92 18.79 15.62
CA ASP A 9 26.63 18.59 17.03
C ASP A 9 25.19 18.09 17.19
N GLU A 10 25.02 16.89 17.75
CA GLU A 10 23.74 16.21 18.01
C GLU A 10 22.73 17.11 18.74
N GLN A 11 23.22 17.93 19.67
CA GLN A 11 22.41 18.88 20.46
C GLN A 11 21.76 19.99 19.60
N THR A 12 22.33 20.30 18.43
CA THR A 12 21.81 21.33 17.51
C THR A 12 20.70 20.79 16.61
N VAL A 13 20.70 19.48 16.34
CA VAL A 13 19.66 18.80 15.56
C VAL A 13 18.37 18.71 16.37
N ALA A 14 18.48 18.41 17.66
CA ALA A 14 17.34 18.39 18.60
C ALA A 14 16.70 19.77 18.83
N ALA A 15 17.40 20.88 18.56
CA ALA A 15 16.87 22.23 18.79
C ALA A 15 15.86 22.70 17.71
N GLY A 16 15.65 21.91 16.65
CA GLY A 16 14.72 22.18 15.55
C GLY A 16 13.53 21.23 15.49
N GLU A 17 13.14 20.64 16.63
CA GLU A 17 11.99 19.73 16.74
C GLU A 17 10.69 20.52 16.51
N GLU A 18 10.29 20.66 15.24
CA GLU A 18 8.91 21.02 14.93
C GLU A 18 8.00 19.96 15.55
N GLU A 19 6.93 20.39 16.21
CA GLU A 19 6.05 19.53 17.02
C GLU A 19 5.39 18.39 16.21
N ASN A 20 5.51 18.42 14.88
CA ASN A 20 5.00 17.41 13.95
C ASN A 20 6.08 16.89 12.97
N ALA A 21 7.35 16.85 13.39
CA ALA A 21 8.44 16.30 12.62
C ALA A 21 9.02 15.05 13.32
N TRP A 22 9.01 13.93 12.60
CA TRP A 22 9.52 12.65 13.10
C TRP A 22 10.49 12.05 12.11
N TYR A 23 11.45 11.28 12.61
CA TYR A 23 12.31 10.45 11.78
C TYR A 23 11.65 9.11 11.48
N ASP A 24 11.89 8.55 10.29
CA ASP A 24 11.30 7.28 9.86
C ASP A 24 11.54 6.15 10.86
N HIS A 25 12.75 6.07 11.42
CA HIS A 25 13.12 5.02 12.37
C HIS A 25 12.40 5.13 13.72
N GLN A 26 11.82 6.29 14.04
CA GLN A 26 10.96 6.47 15.20
C GLN A 26 9.53 6.01 14.91
N LEU A 27 9.09 6.11 13.65
CA LEU A 27 7.75 5.75 13.21
C LEU A 27 7.59 4.25 12.94
N VAL A 28 8.64 3.60 12.45
CA VAL A 28 8.63 2.16 12.16
C VAL A 28 8.43 1.35 13.44
N GLY A 29 7.48 0.42 13.41
CA GLY A 29 7.13 -0.46 14.53
C GLY A 29 6.04 0.07 15.44
N LEU A 30 5.63 1.34 15.30
CA LEU A 30 4.54 1.93 16.07
C LEU A 30 3.20 1.25 15.74
N GLU A 31 2.34 1.16 16.76
CA GLU A 31 0.99 0.63 16.63
C GLU A 31 0.04 1.66 16.02
N VAL A 32 -0.60 1.31 14.92
CA VAL A 32 -1.58 2.18 14.26
C VAL A 32 -2.95 1.91 14.85
N ARG A 33 -3.58 2.93 15.43
CA ARG A 33 -4.87 2.83 16.12
C ARG A 33 -5.88 3.85 15.61
N ARG A 34 -7.15 3.44 15.57
CA ARG A 34 -8.29 4.31 15.30
C ARG A 34 -9.28 4.19 16.44
N ASP A 35 -9.64 5.30 17.08
CA ASP A 35 -10.59 5.33 18.19
C ASP A 35 -10.26 4.29 19.30
N GLY A 36 -8.95 4.05 19.53
CA GLY A 36 -8.43 3.06 20.47
C GLY A 36 -8.34 1.62 19.94
N GLN A 37 -8.92 1.31 18.78
CA GLN A 37 -8.84 0.00 18.11
C GLN A 37 -7.51 -0.16 17.36
N LEU A 38 -6.81 -1.26 17.60
CA LEU A 38 -5.60 -1.62 16.85
C LEU A 38 -5.95 -2.01 15.41
N LEU A 39 -5.34 -1.32 14.45
CA LEU A 39 -5.47 -1.62 13.02
C LEU A 39 -4.26 -2.41 12.49
N GLY A 40 -3.06 -2.11 13.00
CA GLY A 40 -1.85 -2.73 12.51
C GLY A 40 -0.59 -2.09 13.08
N LYS A 41 0.53 -2.27 12.39
CA LYS A 41 1.82 -1.66 12.75
C LYS A 41 2.48 -1.01 11.54
N VAL A 42 3.18 0.10 11.76
CA VAL A 42 3.97 0.75 10.71
C VAL A 42 5.15 -0.14 10.35
N ALA A 43 5.24 -0.53 9.08
CA ALA A 43 6.34 -1.32 8.55
C ALA A 43 7.46 -0.44 7.98
N GLU A 44 7.10 0.63 7.28
CA GLU A 44 8.03 1.58 6.66
C GLU A 44 7.33 2.91 6.36
N VAL A 45 8.14 3.93 6.07
CA VAL A 45 7.71 5.22 5.54
C VAL A 45 8.14 5.29 4.07
N GLN A 46 7.20 5.57 3.18
CA GLN A 46 7.47 5.73 1.74
C GLN A 46 7.43 7.20 1.37
N HIS A 47 8.58 7.72 0.91
CA HIS A 47 8.69 9.08 0.41
C HIS A 47 8.36 9.15 -1.08
N LEU A 48 7.16 9.63 -1.42
CA LEU A 48 6.78 9.88 -2.81
C LEU A 48 6.93 11.37 -3.15
N PRO A 49 7.08 11.73 -4.44
CA PRO A 49 7.26 13.13 -4.84
C PRO A 49 6.12 14.08 -4.42
N ALA A 50 4.92 13.53 -4.22
CA ALA A 50 3.74 14.31 -3.83
C ALA A 50 3.55 14.38 -2.31
N GLN A 51 3.84 13.30 -1.60
CA GLN A 51 3.64 13.17 -0.15
C GLN A 51 4.27 11.90 0.40
N ASP A 52 4.40 11.84 1.72
CA ASP A 52 4.81 10.64 2.44
C ASP A 52 3.62 9.73 2.75
N LEU A 53 3.87 8.43 2.75
CA LEU A 53 2.90 7.38 3.09
C LEU A 53 3.47 6.45 4.16
N LEU A 54 2.69 6.15 5.19
CA LEU A 54 2.97 5.07 6.13
C LEU A 54 2.48 3.74 5.54
N ALA A 55 3.36 2.76 5.39
CA ALA A 55 2.96 1.40 5.05
C ALA A 55 2.58 0.68 6.35
N VAL A 56 1.30 0.39 6.53
CA VAL A 56 0.76 -0.24 7.73
C VAL A 56 0.46 -1.70 7.44
N THR A 57 1.15 -2.61 8.13
CA THR A 57 0.82 -4.04 8.09
C THR A 57 -0.38 -4.31 8.99
N THR A 58 -1.47 -4.77 8.37
CA THR A 58 -2.71 -5.18 9.02
C THR A 58 -2.91 -6.70 8.85
N SER A 59 -3.97 -7.26 9.44
CA SER A 59 -4.35 -8.67 9.23
C SER A 59 -4.79 -8.97 7.79
N ALA A 60 -5.27 -7.97 7.05
CA ALA A 60 -5.75 -8.10 5.67
C ALA A 60 -4.64 -7.82 4.63
N GLY A 61 -3.48 -7.33 5.06
CA GLY A 61 -2.36 -6.96 4.19
C GLY A 61 -1.79 -5.58 4.51
N THR A 62 -0.98 -5.06 3.60
CA THR A 62 -0.36 -3.74 3.74
C THR A 62 -1.29 -2.65 3.22
N VAL A 63 -1.58 -1.64 4.05
CA VAL A 63 -2.36 -0.46 3.71
C VAL A 63 -1.45 0.76 3.68
N LEU A 64 -1.54 1.57 2.64
CA LEU A 64 -0.80 2.83 2.53
C LEU A 64 -1.63 3.98 3.08
N VAL A 65 -1.11 4.64 4.11
CA VAL A 65 -1.79 5.73 4.82
C VAL A 65 -1.06 7.04 4.58
N PRO A 66 -1.72 8.06 4.02
CA PRO A 66 -1.18 9.42 3.94
C PRO A 66 -0.66 9.95 5.27
N PHE A 67 0.62 10.33 5.33
CA PHE A 67 1.21 10.91 6.53
C PHE A 67 1.01 12.43 6.56
N VAL A 68 -0.22 12.83 6.88
CA VAL A 68 -0.64 14.24 6.99
C VAL A 68 -1.50 14.40 8.24
N GLU A 69 -1.45 15.58 8.87
CA GLU A 69 -2.18 15.88 10.12
C GLU A 69 -3.69 15.56 10.03
N ALA A 70 -4.30 15.75 8.86
CA ALA A 70 -5.71 15.43 8.65
C ALA A 70 -6.06 13.93 8.80
N ILE A 71 -5.10 13.04 8.59
CA ILE A 71 -5.29 11.58 8.68
C ILE A 71 -4.54 11.00 9.89
N VAL A 72 -3.39 11.58 10.24
CA VAL A 72 -2.53 11.19 11.36
C VAL A 72 -2.40 12.40 12.30
N PRO A 73 -3.43 12.68 13.12
CA PRO A 73 -3.46 13.88 13.96
C PRO A 73 -2.49 13.81 15.15
N ASP A 74 -2.03 12.62 15.54
CA ASP A 74 -1.24 12.44 16.75
C ASP A 74 -0.31 11.22 16.65
N VAL A 75 0.94 11.39 17.12
CA VAL A 75 1.99 10.38 17.17
C VAL A 75 2.64 10.41 18.55
N ASP A 76 2.38 9.38 19.34
CA ASP A 76 2.95 9.20 20.67
C ASP A 76 4.11 8.20 20.61
N LEU A 77 5.34 8.74 20.60
CA LEU A 77 6.56 7.92 20.58
C LEU A 77 6.80 7.19 21.92
N GLU A 78 6.32 7.73 23.05
CA GLU A 78 6.50 7.12 24.37
C GLU A 78 5.58 5.92 24.54
N ALA A 79 4.30 6.06 24.15
CA ALA A 79 3.33 4.98 24.13
C ALA A 79 3.54 4.00 22.97
N GLY A 80 4.25 4.42 21.92
CA GLY A 80 4.50 3.61 20.74
C GLY A 80 3.28 3.54 19.79
N VAL A 81 2.47 4.61 19.73
CA VAL A 81 1.16 4.63 19.08
C VAL A 81 1.05 5.76 18.06
N VAL A 82 0.48 5.44 16.91
CA VAL A 82 0.05 6.40 15.88
C VAL A 82 -1.48 6.40 15.84
N THR A 83 -2.08 7.54 16.12
CA THR A 83 -3.54 7.71 16.03
C THR A 83 -3.91 8.11 14.61
N VAL A 84 -4.88 7.41 14.01
CA VAL A 84 -5.35 7.68 12.66
C VAL A 84 -6.86 7.92 12.60
N THR A 85 -7.29 8.88 11.78
CA THR A 85 -8.70 9.14 11.44
C THR A 85 -8.90 9.04 9.92
N PRO A 86 -8.74 7.84 9.35
CA PRO A 86 -8.81 7.64 7.91
C PRO A 86 -10.24 7.79 7.40
N PRO A 87 -10.43 8.19 6.12
CA PRO A 87 -11.73 8.12 5.46
C PRO A 87 -12.24 6.67 5.40
N ALA A 88 -13.56 6.51 5.32
CA ALA A 88 -14.19 5.20 5.14
C ALA A 88 -13.62 4.49 3.90
N GLY A 89 -13.46 3.17 3.97
CA GLY A 89 -12.88 2.35 2.90
C GLY A 89 -11.36 2.19 2.90
N LEU A 90 -10.58 2.94 3.70
CA LEU A 90 -9.10 2.81 3.67
C LEU A 90 -8.60 1.52 4.33
N PHE A 91 -9.25 1.08 5.42
CA PHE A 91 -8.89 -0.11 6.19
C PHE A 91 -9.97 -1.21 6.13
N GLU A 92 -11.01 -1.01 5.34
CA GLU A 92 -12.13 -1.94 5.22
C GLU A 92 -11.88 -2.91 4.06
N GLU A 93 -12.24 -4.18 4.24
CA GLU A 93 -12.28 -5.13 3.14
C GLU A 93 -13.33 -4.65 2.14
N LEU A 94 -12.91 -4.21 0.95
CA LEU A 94 -13.85 -3.97 -0.13
C LEU A 94 -14.60 -5.30 -0.36
N PRO A 95 -15.95 -5.31 -0.35
CA PRO A 95 -16.67 -6.52 -0.68
C PRO A 95 -16.23 -6.96 -2.08
N GLU A 96 -15.84 -8.23 -2.21
CA GLU A 96 -15.55 -8.84 -3.50
C GLU A 96 -16.76 -8.59 -4.40
N VAL A 97 -16.63 -7.63 -5.33
CA VAL A 97 -17.64 -7.42 -6.36
C VAL A 97 -17.61 -8.67 -7.21
N ALA A 98 -18.50 -9.62 -6.88
CA ALA A 98 -18.88 -10.68 -7.79
C ALA A 98 -19.23 -10.01 -9.11
N THR A 99 -18.38 -10.18 -10.11
CA THR A 99 -18.65 -9.75 -11.48
C THR A 99 -19.78 -10.62 -12.02
N ALA A 100 -21.01 -10.27 -11.65
CA ALA A 100 -22.22 -10.80 -12.25
C ALA A 100 -22.60 -9.87 -13.41
N GLY A 101 -21.97 -10.10 -14.57
CA GLY A 101 -22.55 -9.77 -15.86
C GLY A 101 -23.04 -11.07 -16.49
N GLY A 102 -24.35 -11.32 -16.43
CA GLY A 102 -25.02 -12.42 -17.13
C GLY A 102 -25.65 -11.99 -18.45
N ASP A 103 -25.98 -13.00 -19.26
CA ASP A 103 -26.81 -13.05 -20.49
C ASP A 103 -26.16 -12.56 -21.81
N GLU A 104 -26.26 -13.22 -22.97
CA GLU A 104 -26.98 -14.43 -23.43
C GLU A 104 -26.46 -14.83 -24.83
N ALA A 105 -26.45 -16.14 -25.11
CA ALA A 105 -26.49 -16.89 -26.39
C ALA A 105 -25.90 -16.32 -27.70
N ALA A 106 -25.01 -17.11 -28.34
CA ALA A 106 -25.34 -17.88 -29.56
C ALA A 106 -24.10 -18.45 -30.28
N ASN A 107 -24.14 -19.77 -30.49
CA ASN A 107 -23.63 -20.50 -31.67
C ASN A 107 -22.10 -20.69 -31.84
N GLU A 108 -21.64 -21.92 -31.59
CA GLU A 108 -20.45 -22.50 -32.22
C GLU A 108 -20.55 -22.39 -33.77
N PRO A 109 -19.43 -22.23 -34.52
CA PRO A 109 -18.48 -23.32 -34.66
C PRO A 109 -16.99 -22.93 -34.73
N LYS A 110 -16.17 -23.88 -34.28
CA LYS A 110 -14.75 -24.02 -34.58
C LYS A 110 -14.48 -23.92 -36.10
N PRO A 111 -13.40 -23.23 -36.52
CA PRO A 111 -12.57 -23.82 -37.56
C PRO A 111 -11.11 -23.87 -37.13
N ALA A 112 -10.59 -25.10 -37.12
CA ALA A 112 -9.18 -25.35 -37.27
C ALA A 112 -8.72 -24.83 -38.64
N HIS A 113 -7.49 -24.31 -38.69
CA HIS A 113 -6.82 -23.97 -39.93
C HIS A 113 -6.98 -25.06 -40.98
N ALA A 114 -7.50 -24.64 -42.14
CA ALA A 114 -7.53 -25.38 -43.38
C ALA A 114 -6.14 -25.35 -44.04
N GLU A 115 -5.73 -26.49 -44.58
CA GLU A 115 -5.22 -26.71 -45.95
C GLU A 115 -4.97 -28.23 -46.05
N SER A 116 -5.86 -29.00 -46.71
CA SER A 116 -5.79 -29.39 -48.14
C SER A 116 -4.60 -30.32 -48.41
N ASP A 117 -4.68 -31.51 -49.00
CA ASP A 117 -5.70 -32.25 -49.75
C ASP A 117 -5.24 -33.75 -49.79
N PRO A 118 -5.88 -34.70 -50.50
CA PRO A 118 -6.31 -36.02 -50.01
C PRO A 118 -5.53 -37.14 -50.76
N GLU A 119 -5.81 -38.41 -50.45
CA GLU A 119 -6.06 -39.47 -51.46
C GLU A 119 -6.19 -40.81 -50.71
N SER A 120 -7.42 -41.24 -50.48
CA SER A 120 -7.74 -42.62 -50.14
C SER A 120 -8.43 -43.26 -51.33
N ARG A 121 -7.78 -44.31 -51.82
CA ARG A 121 -8.32 -45.49 -52.48
C ARG A 121 -9.85 -45.67 -52.33
N GLU A 122 -10.50 -45.79 -53.49
CA GLU A 122 -11.70 -46.61 -53.73
C GLU A 122 -11.27 -47.62 -54.81
N ALA A 123 -11.26 -48.92 -54.51
CA ALA A 123 -12.35 -49.87 -54.74
C ALA A 123 -12.68 -50.05 -56.23
N GLU A 124 -12.11 -51.11 -56.81
CA GLU A 124 -12.80 -52.07 -57.68
C GLU A 124 -12.51 -53.48 -57.16
#